data_AF-A0A843S9I8-F1
#
_entry.id   AF-A0A843S9I8-F1
#
_cell.length_a   1.000
_cell.length_b   1.000
_cell.length_c   1.000
_cell.angle_alpha   90.00
_cell.angle_beta   90.00
_cell.angle_gamma   90.00
#
_symmetry.space_group_name_H-M   'P 1'
#
loop_
_entity.id
_entity.type
_entity.pdbx_description
1 polymer ?
#
loop_
_entity_poly.entity_id
_entity_poly.type
_entity_poly.pdbx_seq_one_letter_code
_entity_poly.pdbx_strand_id
1 'polypeptide(L)' 'MNFVVAGAGGAALYDLRQEDYARSTVKEKQHGFAVIEVDRQALNVRLVNSEGEELGVLELTQ' A
#
# COMPACT_ATOMS: atom_id res chain seq x y z
N MET A 1 2.37 3.80 14.85
CA MET A 1 1.63 2.58 14.46
C MET A 1 1.21 2.77 13.02
N ASN A 2 1.59 1.84 12.14
CA ASN A 2 1.35 1.93 10.70
C ASN A 2 0.33 0.86 10.28
N PHE A 3 -0.56 1.21 9.36
CA PHE A 3 -1.59 0.32 8.83
C PHE A 3 -1.50 0.31 7.31
N VAL A 4 -1.61 -0.88 6.72
CA VAL A 4 -1.58 -1.06 5.27
C VAL A 4 -2.84 -1.84 4.87
N VAL A 5 -3.54 -1.35 3.84
CA VAL A 5 -4.71 -2.00 3.26
C VAL A 5 -4.40 -2.36 1.81
N ALA A 6 -4.35 -3.66 1.52
CA ALA A 6 -4.10 -4.21 0.18
C ALA A 6 -5.21 -5.20 -0.21
N GLY A 7 -6.45 -4.71 -0.28
CA GLY A 7 -7.64 -5.51 -0.58
C GLY A 7 -8.01 -5.58 -2.07
N ALA A 8 -7.27 -4.92 -2.94
CA ALA A 8 -7.60 -4.73 -4.36
C ALA A 8 -7.18 -5.90 -5.27
N GLY A 9 -7.22 -7.14 -4.79
CA GLY A 9 -6.67 -8.31 -5.49
C GLY A 9 -7.46 -8.80 -6.71
N GLY A 10 -8.67 -8.30 -6.97
CA GLY A 10 -9.42 -8.66 -8.19
C GLY A 10 -10.93 -8.41 -8.18
N ALA A 11 -11.54 -8.12 -7.02
CA ALA A 11 -12.96 -7.72 -6.96
C ALA A 11 -13.16 -6.26 -7.41
N ALA A 12 -14.36 -5.91 -7.89
CA ALA A 12 -14.66 -4.57 -8.39
C ALA A 12 -14.27 -3.46 -7.39
N LEU A 13 -13.61 -2.43 -7.91
CA LEU A 13 -13.11 -1.30 -7.11
C LEU A 13 -14.21 -0.27 -6.86
N TYR A 14 -14.13 0.41 -5.73
CA TYR A 14 -15.05 1.48 -5.33
C TYR A 14 -14.30 2.79 -5.09
N ASP A 15 -15.02 3.90 -5.17
CA ASP A 15 -14.45 5.23 -4.92
C ASP A 15 -14.09 5.40 -3.45
N LEU A 16 -12.92 5.99 -3.21
CA LEU A 16 -12.45 6.30 -1.87
C LEU A 16 -13.24 7.50 -1.33
N ARG A 17 -14.13 7.26 -0.35
CA ARG A 17 -15.02 8.29 0.20
C ARG A 17 -14.31 9.37 1.03
N GLN A 18 -13.04 9.18 1.38
CA GLN A 18 -12.26 10.07 2.23
C GLN A 18 -10.89 10.31 1.61
N GLU A 19 -10.86 11.05 0.49
CA GLU A 19 -9.63 11.37 -0.25
C GLU A 19 -8.64 12.17 0.62
N ASP A 20 -9.14 13.01 1.54
CA ASP A 20 -8.31 13.88 2.41
C ASP A 20 -8.06 13.34 3.83
N TYR A 21 -8.22 12.03 4.05
CA TYR A 21 -7.95 11.47 5.38
C TYR A 21 -6.50 11.78 5.82
N ALA A 22 -6.36 12.70 6.78
CA ALA A 22 -5.09 13.38 7.12
C ALA A 22 -3.95 12.46 7.60
N ARG A 23 -4.24 11.17 7.84
CA ARG A 23 -3.28 10.17 8.31
C ARG A 23 -2.95 9.09 7.28
N SER A 24 -3.30 9.33 6.01
CA SER A 24 -3.01 8.39 4.93
C SER A 24 -2.00 8.99 3.96
N THR A 25 -0.88 8.29 3.80
CA THR A 25 0.25 8.73 2.97
C THR A 25 0.07 8.37 1.50
N VAL A 26 -0.56 7.23 1.21
CA VAL A 26 -0.77 6.69 -0.14
C VAL A 26 -2.18 6.12 -0.25
N LYS A 27 -2.86 6.41 -1.37
CA LYS A 27 -4.21 5.93 -1.68
C LYS A 27 -4.32 5.70 -3.17
N GLU A 28 -4.65 4.47 -3.54
CA GLU A 28 -4.68 4.05 -4.94
C GLU A 28 -5.93 3.22 -5.22
N LYS A 29 -6.74 3.67 -6.19
CA LYS A 29 -7.93 2.95 -6.67
C LYS A 29 -7.56 2.14 -7.91
N GLN A 30 -6.75 1.11 -7.72
CA GLN A 30 -6.36 0.17 -8.78
C GLN A 30 -6.11 -1.21 -8.20
N HIS A 31 -6.07 -2.22 -9.08
CA HIS A 31 -5.74 -3.57 -8.68
C HIS A 31 -4.26 -3.72 -8.36
N GLY A 32 -3.97 -4.51 -7.34
CA GLY A 32 -2.61 -4.69 -6.87
C GLY A 32 -2.50 -5.51 -5.60
N PHE A 33 -1.29 -5.56 -5.06
CA PHE A 33 -0.94 -6.31 -3.85
C PHE A 33 0.17 -5.59 -3.09
N ALA A 34 0.39 -6.01 -1.84
CA ALA A 34 1.51 -5.55 -1.04
C ALA A 34 2.62 -6.61 -1.00
N VAL A 35 3.86 -6.17 -1.14
CA VAL A 35 5.06 -6.96 -0.85
C VAL A 35 5.63 -6.47 0.47
N ILE A 36 5.87 -7.41 1.39
CA ILE A 36 6.44 -7.12 2.70
C ILE A 36 7.79 -7.81 2.79
N GLU A 37 8.84 -7.03 3.01
CA GLU A 37 10.21 -7.50 3.18
C GLU A 37 10.72 -7.08 4.54
N VAL A 38 11.38 -8.01 5.23
CA VAL A 38 11.91 -7.78 6.57
C VAL A 38 13.38 -8.14 6.55
N ASP A 39 14.22 -7.21 7.00
CA ASP A 39 15.62 -7.47 7.26
C ASP A 39 16.00 -7.11 8.70
N ARG A 40 17.30 -7.08 9.00
CA ARG A 40 17.81 -6.83 10.35
C ARG A 40 17.69 -5.36 10.79
N GLN A 41 17.42 -4.45 9.87
CA GLN A 41 17.44 -3.01 10.06
C GLN A 41 16.05 -2.39 9.85
N ALA A 42 15.25 -2.94 8.93
CA ALA A 42 13.98 -2.35 8.54
C ALA A 42 12.90 -3.38 8.15
N LEU A 43 11.66 -2.91 8.25
CA LEU A 43 10.48 -3.47 7.62
C LEU A 43 10.13 -2.60 6.42
N ASN A 44 10.15 -3.17 5.22
CA ASN A 44 9.82 -2.51 3.96
C ASN A 44 8.48 -3.03 3.44
N VAL A 45 7.56 -2.12 3.16
CA VAL A 45 6.28 -2.44 2.53
C VAL A 45 6.16 -1.72 1.21
N ARG A 46 5.98 -2.46 0.12
CA ARG A 46 5.82 -1.95 -1.24
C ARG A 46 4.43 -2.27 -1.75
N LEU A 47 3.71 -1.26 -2.26
CA LEU A 47 2.46 -1.46 -2.98
C LEU A 47 2.76 -1.60 -4.46
N VAL A 48 2.28 -2.68 -5.09
CA VAL A 48 2.56 -3.01 -6.49
C VAL A 48 1.25 -3.17 -7.24
N ASN A 49 1.12 -2.54 -8.40
CA ASN A 49 -0.07 -2.70 -9.25
C ASN A 49 -0.02 -4.00 -10.06
N SER A 50 -1.10 -4.27 -10.81
CA SER A 50 -1.20 -5.46 -11.68
C SER A 50 -0.17 -5.51 -12.81
N GLU A 51 0.46 -4.38 -13.14
CA GLU A 51 1.49 -4.28 -14.18
C GLU A 51 2.91 -4.48 -13.62
N GLY A 52 3.06 -4.55 -12.29
CA GLY A 52 4.34 -4.68 -11.61
C GLY A 52 4.99 -3.34 -11.25
N GLU A 53 4.31 -2.22 -11.42
CA GLU A 53 4.78 -0.88 -11.03
C GLU A 53 4.60 -0.66 -9.52
N GLU A 54 5.59 -0.02 -8.91
CA GLU A 54 5.55 0.38 -7.50
C GLU A 54 4.76 1.68 -7.31
N LEU A 55 3.70 1.60 -6.52
CA LEU A 55 2.78 2.70 -6.24
C LEU A 55 3.16 3.49 -4.98
N GLY A 56 3.96 2.88 -4.11
CA GLY A 56 4.38 3.51 -2.87
C GLY A 56 5.19 2.57 -2.00
N VAL A 57 6.11 3.16 -1.23
CA VAL A 57 7.01 2.44 -0.32
C VAL A 57 6.86 3.03 1.08
N LEU A 58 6.74 2.16 2.07
CA LEU A 58 6.83 2.49 3.48
C LEU A 58 8.01 1.73 4.09
N GLU A 59 9.04 2.47 4.49
CA GLU A 59 10.18 1.94 5.22
C GLU A 59 10.03 2.26 6.71
N LEU A 60 10.17 1.24 7.56
CA LEU A 60 10.07 1.34 9.00
C LEU A 60 11.33 0.80 9.65
N THR A 61 12.16 1.70 10.16
CA THR A 61 13.35 1.39 10.95
C THR A 61 13.01 1.35 12.44
N GLN A 62 13.74 0.51 13.19
CA GLN A 62 13.65 0.46 14.66
C GLN A 62 14.50 1.56 15.32
#